data_AF-A0A7C6YZ74-F1
#
_entry.id   AF-A0A7C6YZ74-F1
#
_cell.length_a   1.000
_cell.length_b   1.000
_cell.length_c   1.000
_cell.angle_alpha   90.00
_cell.angle_beta   90.00
_cell.angle_gamma   90.00
#
_symmetry.space_group_name_H-M   'P 1'
#
loop_
_entity.id
_entity.type
_entity.pdbx_description
1 polymer ?
#
loop_
_entity_poly.entity_id
_entity_poly.type
_entity_poly.pdbx_seq_one_letter_code
_entity_poly.pdbx_strand_id
1 'polypeptide(L)'
;MGILQVIGLILFVIVLLLFNQGSYSEGTTYKKISLKWAILAASCTLAVGIAVIFTKQYMLTYDGFIKEYLILYNLIVVVVGIPYIIISKLKRNRKFPLAGRFLFYTASPALITDITNMIYMFYITKFKSALFFPLMSILNIISVVIFSRIILKEKVSKTAYIGIILSFAAIYLLGIK
;
A
#
# COMPACT_ATOMS: atom_id res chain seq x y z
N MET A 1 21.91 0.03 -14.26
CA MET A 1 20.47 -0.16 -14.50
C MET A 1 20.31 -0.49 -15.98
N GLY A 2 19.73 -1.64 -16.31
CA GLY A 2 19.60 -2.07 -17.71
C GLY A 2 18.54 -1.26 -18.46
N ILE A 3 18.64 -1.17 -19.79
CA ILE A 3 17.64 -0.49 -20.64
C ILE A 3 16.22 -1.02 -20.37
N LEU A 4 16.06 -2.33 -20.15
CA LEU A 4 14.77 -2.95 -19.82
C LEU A 4 14.18 -2.45 -18.50
N GLN A 5 15.02 -2.16 -17.49
CA GLN A 5 14.56 -1.60 -16.21
C GLN A 5 14.10 -0.16 -16.38
N VAL A 6 14.75 0.63 -17.24
CA VAL A 6 14.31 1.99 -17.57
C VAL A 6 12.96 1.95 -18.29
N ILE A 7 12.79 1.05 -19.27
CA ILE A 7 11.50 0.85 -19.95
C ILE A 7 10.42 0.42 -18.95
N GLY A 8 10.73 -0.52 -18.06
CA GLY A 8 9.81 -0.96 -17.01
C GLY A 8 9.40 0.19 -16.08
N LEU A 9 10.32 1.08 -15.72
CA LEU A 9 10.03 2.27 -14.92
C LEU A 9 9.11 3.25 -15.66
N ILE A 10 9.36 3.53 -16.94
CA ILE A 10 8.51 4.37 -17.78
C ILE A 10 7.11 3.76 -17.89
N LEU A 11 7.02 2.45 -18.12
CA LEU A 11 5.76 1.73 -18.22
C LEU A 11 4.98 1.79 -16.89
N PHE A 12 5.68 1.70 -15.76
CA PHE A 12 5.08 1.86 -14.44
C PHE A 12 4.51 3.27 -14.23
N VAL A 13 5.18 4.32 -14.71
CA VAL A 13 4.65 5.69 -14.68
C VAL A 13 3.39 5.81 -15.55
N ILE A 14 3.38 5.21 -16.74
CA ILE A 14 2.21 5.19 -17.64
C ILE A 14 1.03 4.48 -16.97
N VAL A 15 1.28 3.37 -16.29
CA VAL A 15 0.28 2.63 -15.50
C VAL A 15 -0.36 3.51 -14.43
N LEU A 16 0.44 4.27 -13.68
CA LEU A 16 -0.08 5.18 -12.65
C LEU A 16 -1.00 6.25 -13.27
N LEU A 17 -0.64 6.76 -14.45
CA LEU A 17 -1.48 7.70 -15.19
C LEU A 17 -2.80 7.07 -15.66
N LEU A 18 -2.77 5.83 -16.12
CA LEU A 18 -3.97 5.08 -16.53
C LEU A 18 -4.89 4.78 -15.35
N PHE A 19 -4.34 4.38 -14.20
CA PHE A 19 -5.14 4.17 -12.99
C PHE A 19 -5.79 5.47 -12.51
N ASN A 20 -5.08 6.59 -12.59
CA ASN A 20 -5.66 7.90 -12.28
C ASN A 20 -6.85 8.24 -13.19
N GLN A 21 -6.73 8.00 -14.50
CA GLN A 21 -7.80 8.27 -15.45
C GLN A 21 -8.98 7.27 -15.34
N GLY A 22 -8.72 6.04 -14.90
CA GLY A 22 -9.68 4.94 -14.98
C GLY A 22 -10.36 4.49 -13.68
N SER A 23 -9.87 4.90 -12.50
CA SER A 23 -10.24 4.22 -11.23
C SER A 23 -11.11 5.00 -10.26
N TYR A 24 -11.32 6.30 -10.47
CA TYR A 24 -12.08 7.14 -9.53
C TYR A 24 -13.11 8.02 -10.24
N SER A 25 -14.07 7.42 -10.93
CA SER A 25 -15.35 8.10 -11.16
C SER A 25 -16.21 7.92 -9.91
N GLU A 26 -15.91 8.66 -8.84
CA GLU A 26 -16.90 8.92 -7.78
C GLU A 26 -17.97 9.84 -8.38
N GLY A 27 -18.96 9.25 -9.04
CA GLY A 27 -20.06 9.98 -9.68
C GLY A 27 -19.66 10.76 -10.94
N THR A 28 -20.49 11.76 -11.28
CA THR A 28 -20.38 12.58 -12.51
C THR A 28 -19.27 13.62 -12.48
N THR A 29 -18.54 13.76 -11.37
CA THR A 29 -17.52 14.81 -11.20
C THR A 29 -16.10 14.27 -11.29
N TYR A 30 -15.43 14.58 -12.40
CA TYR A 30 -14.00 14.33 -12.57
C TYR A 30 -13.19 15.28 -11.68
N LYS A 31 -12.66 14.80 -10.54
CA LYS A 31 -11.76 15.59 -9.69
C LYS A 31 -10.33 15.48 -10.21
N LYS A 32 -9.75 16.62 -10.62
CA LYS A 32 -8.33 16.70 -11.02
C LYS A 32 -7.43 16.41 -9.81
N ILE A 33 -6.36 15.63 -10.01
CA ILE A 33 -5.31 15.45 -9.00
C ILE A 33 -4.71 16.82 -8.66
N SER A 34 -4.69 17.15 -7.37
CA SER A 34 -3.99 18.34 -6.89
C SER A 34 -2.50 18.04 -6.69
N LEU A 35 -1.64 19.05 -6.92
CA LEU A 35 -0.20 18.94 -6.66
C LEU A 35 0.09 18.52 -5.20
N LYS A 36 -0.72 19.01 -4.24
CA LYS A 36 -0.62 18.63 -2.82
C LYS A 36 -0.81 17.13 -2.60
N TRP A 37 -1.80 16.54 -3.28
CA TRP A 37 -2.04 15.10 -3.22
C TRP A 37 -0.89 14.31 -3.84
N ALA A 38 -0.39 14.75 -5.00
CA ALA A 38 0.73 14.08 -5.67
C ALA A 38 2.01 14.09 -4.80
N ILE A 39 2.34 15.23 -4.19
CA ILE A 39 3.49 15.34 -3.27
C ILE A 39 3.31 14.44 -2.05
N LEU A 40 2.10 14.41 -1.46
CA LEU A 40 1.81 13.55 -0.32
C LEU A 40 1.95 12.07 -0.69
N ALA A 41 1.36 11.64 -1.81
CA ALA A 41 1.44 10.28 -2.30
C ALA A 41 2.89 9.86 -2.59
N ALA A 42 3.68 10.72 -3.22
CA ALA A 42 5.11 10.49 -3.47
C ALA A 42 5.90 10.34 -2.15
N SER A 43 5.64 11.23 -1.18
CA SER A 43 6.29 11.19 0.13
C SER A 43 5.93 9.91 0.90
N CYS A 44 4.66 9.52 0.90
CA CYS A 44 4.21 8.24 1.49
C CYS A 44 4.87 7.04 0.79
N THR A 45 4.97 7.06 -0.53
CA THR A 45 5.60 5.99 -1.31
C THR A 45 7.08 5.84 -0.94
N LEU A 46 7.80 6.96 -0.84
CA LEU A 46 9.21 6.97 -0.41
C LEU A 46 9.36 6.46 1.04
N ALA A 47 8.53 6.95 1.96
CA ALA A 47 8.56 6.53 3.36
C ALA A 47 8.29 5.03 3.51
N VAL A 48 7.29 4.50 2.80
CA VAL A 48 6.97 3.06 2.80
C VAL A 48 8.12 2.26 2.19
N GLY A 49 8.68 2.70 1.06
CA GLY A 49 9.81 2.02 0.41
C GLY A 49 11.04 1.95 1.32
N ILE A 50 11.36 3.04 2.02
CA ILE A 50 12.44 3.09 3.02
C ILE A 50 12.15 2.11 4.16
N ALA A 51 10.95 2.18 4.76
CA ALA A 51 10.56 1.30 5.86
C ALA A 51 10.68 -0.19 5.49
N VAL A 52 10.26 -0.53 4.27
CA VAL A 52 10.38 -1.87 3.69
C VAL A 52 11.82 -2.35 3.56
N ILE A 53 12.74 -1.49 3.09
CA ILE A 53 14.18 -1.82 2.99
C ILE A 53 14.75 -2.07 4.38
N PHE A 54 14.47 -1.19 5.35
CA PHE A 54 14.92 -1.37 6.73
C PHE A 54 14.34 -2.62 7.37
N THR A 55 13.05 -2.91 7.14
CA THR A 55 12.40 -4.14 7.61
C THR A 55 13.13 -5.36 7.08
N LYS A 56 13.46 -5.38 5.78
CA LYS A 56 14.22 -6.48 5.18
C LYS A 56 15.60 -6.63 5.80
N GLN A 57 16.34 -5.53 5.93
CA GLN A 57 17.68 -5.57 6.50
C GLN A 57 17.66 -6.05 7.95
N TYR A 58 16.69 -5.60 8.73
CA TYR A 58 16.47 -6.05 10.09
C TYR A 58 16.18 -7.55 10.13
N MET A 59 15.25 -8.05 9.30
CA MET A 59 14.91 -9.47 9.24
C MET A 59 16.07 -10.36 8.75
N LEU A 60 16.96 -9.84 7.90
CA LEU A 60 18.18 -10.55 7.50
C LEU A 60 19.25 -10.57 8.61
N THR A 61 19.25 -9.58 9.49
CA THR A 61 20.24 -9.44 10.57
C THR A 61 19.80 -10.19 11.83
N TYR A 62 18.50 -10.15 12.14
CA TYR A 62 17.90 -10.71 13.35
C TYR A 62 16.83 -11.74 12.98
N ASP A 63 17.27 -12.92 12.53
CA ASP A 63 16.36 -14.00 12.18
C ASP A 63 15.57 -14.48 13.42
N GLY A 64 14.28 -14.74 13.24
CA GLY A 64 13.38 -15.15 14.33
C GLY A 64 12.77 -14.03 15.18
N PHE A 65 13.27 -12.78 15.12
CA PHE A 65 12.77 -11.64 15.93
C PHE A 65 11.52 -10.94 15.36
N ILE A 66 10.64 -11.72 14.73
CA ILE A 66 9.44 -11.20 14.06
C ILE A 66 8.47 -10.58 15.08
N LYS A 67 8.31 -11.23 16.24
CA LYS A 67 7.36 -10.80 17.26
C LYS A 67 7.77 -9.48 17.89
N GLU A 68 9.04 -9.36 18.25
CA GLU A 68 9.64 -8.18 18.87
C GLU A 68 9.53 -6.97 17.94
N TYR A 69 9.81 -7.17 16.66
CA TYR A 69 9.64 -6.13 15.65
C TYR A 69 8.18 -5.67 15.54
N LEU A 70 7.22 -6.59 15.47
CA LEU A 70 5.79 -6.24 15.38
C LEU A 70 5.28 -5.54 16.65
N ILE A 71 5.75 -5.96 17.83
CA ILE A 71 5.44 -5.29 19.10
C ILE A 71 5.97 -3.87 19.10
N LEU A 72 7.22 -3.66 18.71
CA LEU A 72 7.83 -2.33 18.66
C LEU A 72 7.15 -1.43 17.63
N TYR A 73 6.82 -1.97 16.46
CA TYR A 73 6.06 -1.28 15.42
C TYR A 73 4.71 -0.78 15.97
N ASN A 74 3.94 -1.67 16.58
CA ASN A 74 2.64 -1.32 17.17
C ASN A 74 2.77 -0.34 18.35
N LEU A 75 3.82 -0.47 19.16
CA LEU A 75 4.11 0.48 20.23
C LEU A 75 4.34 1.89 19.69
N ILE A 76 5.12 2.04 18.61
CA ILE A 76 5.34 3.34 17.96
C ILE A 76 4.01 3.91 17.44
N VAL A 77 3.16 3.08 16.83
CA VAL A 77 1.83 3.52 16.36
C VAL A 77 0.98 4.02 17.53
N VAL A 78 1.02 3.37 18.68
CA VAL A 78 0.30 3.80 19.89
C VAL A 78 0.88 5.10 20.45
N VAL A 79 2.20 5.19 20.58
CA VAL A 79 2.93 6.36 21.11
C VAL A 79 2.71 7.59 20.25
N VAL A 80 2.60 7.45 18.93
CA VAL A 80 2.31 8.58 18.03
C VAL A 80 0.81 8.82 17.89
N GLY A 81 0.02 7.75 17.80
CA GLY A 81 -1.42 7.80 17.52
C GLY A 81 -2.25 8.36 18.67
N ILE A 82 -1.98 7.95 19.91
CA ILE A 82 -2.73 8.43 21.08
C ILE A 82 -2.57 9.94 21.26
N PRO A 83 -1.35 10.52 21.29
CA PRO A 83 -1.19 11.98 21.37
C PRO A 83 -1.87 12.72 20.23
N TYR A 84 -1.79 12.21 19.00
CA TYR A 84 -2.48 12.79 17.86
C TYR A 84 -4.00 12.84 18.05
N ILE A 85 -4.60 11.76 18.55
CA ILE A 85 -6.04 11.67 18.86
C ILE A 85 -6.41 12.65 19.97
N ILE A 86 -5.63 12.73 21.04
CA ILE A 86 -5.86 13.64 22.18
C ILE A 86 -5.81 15.10 21.70
N ILE A 87 -4.75 15.49 20.97
CA ILE A 87 -4.61 16.85 20.42
C ILE A 87 -5.75 17.18 19.47
N SER A 88 -6.16 16.23 18.63
CA SER A 88 -7.30 16.41 17.72
C SER A 88 -8.62 16.60 18.46
N LYS A 89 -8.82 15.89 19.58
CA LYS A 89 -9.99 16.08 20.45
C LYS A 89 -10.01 17.49 21.03
N LEU A 90 -8.89 17.92 21.62
CA LEU A 90 -8.76 19.20 22.31
C LEU A 90 -8.88 20.40 21.36
N LYS A 91 -8.20 20.37 20.21
CA LYS A 91 -8.15 21.52 19.29
C LYS A 91 -9.34 21.62 18.34
N ARG A 92 -9.96 20.49 17.97
CA ARG A 92 -10.98 20.45 16.89
C ARG A 92 -12.35 19.97 17.38
N ASN A 93 -12.51 19.77 18.69
CA ASN A 93 -13.73 19.32 19.35
C ASN A 93 -14.40 18.12 18.65
N ARG A 94 -13.57 17.20 18.11
CA ARG A 94 -14.05 16.04 17.36
C ARG A 94 -14.67 15.03 18.32
N LYS A 95 -15.91 14.62 18.06
CA LYS A 95 -16.55 13.50 18.74
C LYS A 95 -16.02 12.20 18.16
N PHE A 96 -15.50 11.32 19.00
CA PHE A 96 -15.09 9.98 18.60
C PHE A 96 -16.26 9.02 18.80
N PRO A 97 -16.82 8.45 17.72
CA PRO A 97 -17.90 7.49 17.86
C PRO A 97 -17.33 6.20 18.45
N LEU A 98 -17.65 5.91 19.72
CA LEU A 98 -17.31 4.64 20.38
C LEU A 98 -18.31 3.51 20.08
N ALA A 99 -19.11 3.67 19.02
CA ALA A 99 -20.09 2.67 18.63
C ALA A 99 -19.38 1.37 18.22
N GLY A 100 -19.90 0.21 18.65
CA GLY A 100 -19.30 -1.09 18.35
C GLY A 100 -19.09 -1.35 16.84
N ARG A 101 -20.00 -0.84 15.99
CA ARG A 101 -19.83 -0.91 14.53
C ARG A 101 -18.62 -0.11 14.04
N PHE A 102 -18.41 1.09 14.58
CA PHE A 102 -17.24 1.91 14.24
C PHE A 102 -15.95 1.19 14.66
N LEU A 103 -15.91 0.68 15.90
CA LEU A 103 -14.77 -0.08 16.39
C LEU A 103 -14.46 -1.29 15.50
N PHE A 104 -15.48 -2.04 15.09
CA PHE A 104 -15.32 -3.17 14.16
C PHE A 104 -14.76 -2.77 12.80
N TYR A 105 -15.29 -1.70 12.19
CA TYR A 105 -14.79 -1.20 10.90
C TYR A 105 -13.38 -0.59 10.98
N THR A 106 -12.93 -0.15 12.16
CA THR A 106 -11.55 0.31 12.36
C THR A 106 -10.59 -0.80 12.76
N ALA A 107 -11.06 -1.78 13.55
CA ALA A 107 -10.22 -2.87 14.03
C ALA A 107 -9.99 -3.93 12.96
N SER A 108 -10.96 -4.20 12.08
CA SER A 108 -10.82 -5.23 11.05
C SER A 108 -9.73 -4.91 10.01
N PRO A 109 -9.60 -3.68 9.47
CA PRO A 109 -8.49 -3.35 8.56
C PRO A 109 -7.14 -3.35 9.29
N ALA A 110 -7.10 -2.95 10.56
CA ALA A 110 -5.89 -2.99 11.37
C ALA A 110 -5.39 -4.44 11.56
N LEU A 111 -6.29 -5.35 11.93
CA LEU A 111 -5.98 -6.77 12.08
C LEU A 111 -5.50 -7.40 10.78
N ILE A 112 -6.18 -7.12 9.66
CA ILE A 112 -5.79 -7.63 8.33
C ILE A 112 -4.41 -7.08 7.94
N THR A 113 -4.13 -5.82 8.26
CA THR A 113 -2.82 -5.19 8.02
C THR A 113 -1.73 -5.87 8.82
N ASP A 114 -1.96 -6.17 10.10
CA ASP A 114 -1.01 -6.88 10.95
C ASP A 114 -0.74 -8.30 10.47
N ILE A 115 -1.78 -9.03 10.06
CA ILE A 115 -1.64 -10.35 9.45
C ILE A 115 -0.79 -10.25 8.17
N THR A 116 -1.06 -9.25 7.34
CA THR A 116 -0.30 -9.02 6.10
C THR A 116 1.17 -8.71 6.39
N ASN A 117 1.45 -7.88 7.40
CA ASN A 117 2.81 -7.57 7.84
C ASN A 117 3.53 -8.81 8.39
N MET A 118 2.82 -9.66 9.13
CA MET A 118 3.38 -10.91 9.66
C MET A 118 3.75 -11.87 8.52
N ILE A 119 2.83 -12.09 7.56
CA ILE A 119 3.10 -12.88 6.35
C ILE A 119 4.29 -12.29 5.60
N TYR A 120 4.28 -10.98 5.37
CA TYR A 120 5.36 -10.28 4.69
C TYR A 120 6.72 -10.55 5.34
N MET A 121 6.83 -10.44 6.66
CA MET A 121 8.06 -10.70 7.40
C MET A 121 8.51 -12.16 7.33
N PHE A 122 7.60 -13.13 7.30
CA PHE A 122 7.95 -14.55 7.13
C PHE A 122 8.56 -14.88 5.76
N TYR A 123 8.25 -14.09 4.74
CA TYR A 123 8.67 -14.36 3.36
C TYR A 123 9.72 -13.38 2.82
N ILE A 124 9.88 -12.21 3.43
CA ILE A 124 10.77 -11.15 2.90
C ILE A 124 12.24 -11.58 2.78
N THR A 125 12.70 -12.46 3.68
CA THR A 125 14.07 -13.01 3.69
C THR A 125 14.24 -14.17 2.72
N LYS A 126 13.16 -14.91 2.42
CA LYS A 126 13.17 -16.10 1.54
C LYS A 126 13.26 -15.75 0.06
N PHE A 127 12.81 -14.55 -0.32
CA PHE A 127 12.82 -14.09 -1.71
C PHE A 127 13.85 -12.99 -1.96
N LYS A 128 14.46 -13.01 -3.16
CA LYS A 128 15.27 -11.88 -3.64
C LYS A 128 14.37 -10.64 -3.71
N SER A 129 14.84 -9.50 -3.20
CA SER A 129 14.05 -8.25 -3.17
C SER A 129 13.48 -7.86 -4.54
N ALA A 130 14.28 -8.08 -5.59
CA ALA A 130 13.90 -7.81 -6.97
C ALA A 130 12.70 -8.61 -7.46
N LEU A 131 12.36 -9.75 -6.85
CA LEU A 131 11.19 -10.57 -7.19
C LEU A 131 10.05 -10.41 -6.20
N PHE A 132 10.37 -10.17 -4.93
CA PHE A 132 9.37 -10.08 -3.87
C PHE A 132 8.49 -8.82 -4.00
N PHE A 133 9.09 -7.65 -4.26
CA PHE A 133 8.31 -6.41 -4.38
C PHE A 133 7.35 -6.39 -5.57
N PRO A 134 7.78 -6.82 -6.77
CA PRO A 134 6.86 -6.85 -7.89
C PRO A 134 5.75 -7.90 -7.69
N LEU A 135 6.06 -9.05 -7.08
CA LEU A 135 5.06 -10.06 -6.73
C LEU A 135 4.00 -9.52 -5.74
N MET A 136 4.44 -8.87 -4.66
CA MET A 136 3.51 -8.29 -3.68
C MET A 136 2.64 -7.19 -4.29
N SER A 137 3.20 -6.38 -5.19
CA SER A 137 2.46 -5.35 -5.92
C SER A 137 1.37 -5.95 -6.81
N ILE A 138 1.69 -7.03 -7.53
CA ILE A 138 0.74 -7.81 -8.32
C ILE A 138 -0.38 -8.37 -7.44
N LEU A 139 -0.04 -9.03 -6.34
CA LEU A 139 -1.02 -9.65 -5.44
C LEU A 139 -1.96 -8.60 -4.85
N ASN A 140 -1.44 -7.43 -4.50
CA ASN A 140 -2.26 -6.30 -4.04
C ASN A 140 -3.22 -5.82 -5.13
N ILE A 141 -2.75 -5.61 -6.37
CA ILE A 141 -3.61 -5.17 -7.48
C ILE A 141 -4.71 -6.21 -7.76
N ILE A 142 -4.35 -7.50 -7.85
CA ILE A 142 -5.31 -8.59 -8.05
C ILE A 142 -6.34 -8.60 -6.92
N SER A 143 -5.88 -8.49 -5.66
CA SER A 143 -6.76 -8.48 -4.49
C SER A 143 -7.75 -7.33 -4.57
N VAL A 144 -7.29 -6.10 -4.82
CA VAL A 144 -8.17 -4.93 -4.97
C VAL A 144 -9.23 -5.16 -6.05
N VAL A 145 -8.84 -5.69 -7.20
CA VAL A 145 -9.76 -5.96 -8.32
C VAL A 145 -10.80 -7.03 -7.97
N ILE A 146 -10.38 -8.12 -7.33
CA ILE A 146 -11.27 -9.20 -6.87
C ILE A 146 -12.25 -8.65 -5.82
N PHE A 147 -11.75 -7.93 -4.82
CA PHE A 147 -12.59 -7.36 -3.76
C PHE A 147 -13.57 -6.32 -4.30
N SER A 148 -13.12 -5.42 -5.18
CA SER A 148 -13.96 -4.44 -5.87
C SER A 148 -15.07 -5.11 -6.67
N ARG A 149 -14.77 -6.20 -7.40
CA ARG A 149 -15.78 -6.91 -8.20
C ARG A 149 -16.72 -7.80 -7.39
N ILE A 150 -16.21 -8.56 -6.42
CA ILE A 150 -17.01 -9.56 -5.68
C ILE A 150 -17.78 -8.90 -4.53
N ILE A 151 -17.12 -8.07 -3.73
CA ILE A 151 -17.71 -7.50 -2.52
C ILE A 151 -18.43 -6.19 -2.84
N LEU A 152 -17.74 -5.26 -3.50
CA LEU A 152 -18.31 -3.95 -3.82
C LEU A 152 -19.20 -3.96 -5.06
N LYS A 153 -19.13 -5.02 -5.88
CA LYS A 153 -19.86 -5.17 -7.15
C LYS A 153 -19.61 -4.01 -8.12
N GLU A 154 -18.43 -3.40 -8.04
CA GLU A 154 -18.03 -2.28 -8.89
C GLU A 154 -17.66 -2.77 -10.29
N LYS A 155 -17.98 -1.95 -11.29
CA LYS A 155 -17.58 -2.20 -12.67
C LYS A 155 -16.19 -1.60 -12.89
N VAL A 156 -15.19 -2.45 -13.03
CA VAL A 156 -13.83 -2.04 -13.39
C VAL A 156 -13.82 -1.56 -14.84
N SER A 157 -13.32 -0.35 -15.07
CA SER A 157 -13.25 0.26 -16.40
C SER A 157 -12.27 -0.49 -17.31
N LYS A 158 -12.49 -0.44 -18.64
CA LYS A 158 -11.56 -1.05 -19.62
C LYS A 158 -10.15 -0.46 -19.49
N THR A 159 -10.04 0.83 -19.19
CA THR A 159 -8.78 1.52 -18.92
C THR A 159 -8.08 1.01 -17.67
N ALA A 160 -8.81 0.70 -16.59
CA ALA A 160 -8.23 0.06 -15.41
C ALA A 160 -7.70 -1.35 -15.71
N TYR A 161 -8.40 -2.15 -16.53
CA TYR A 161 -7.87 -3.45 -16.98
C TYR A 161 -6.57 -3.33 -17.77
N ILE A 162 -6.46 -2.35 -18.67
CA ILE A 162 -5.22 -2.06 -19.39
C ILE A 162 -4.12 -1.66 -18.41
N GLY A 163 -4.44 -0.79 -17.43
CA GLY A 163 -3.51 -0.40 -16.36
C GLY A 163 -3.00 -1.61 -15.56
N ILE A 164 -3.87 -2.55 -15.21
CA ILE A 164 -3.52 -3.79 -14.52
C ILE A 164 -2.57 -4.63 -15.37
N ILE A 165 -2.90 -4.92 -16.62
CA ILE A 165 -2.05 -5.72 -17.53
C ILE A 165 -0.68 -5.06 -17.72
N LEU A 166 -0.65 -3.75 -17.94
CA LEU A 166 0.60 -3.00 -18.07
C LEU A 166 1.40 -2.98 -16.76
N SER A 167 0.73 -3.04 -15.59
CA SER A 167 1.41 -3.16 -14.29
C SER A 167 2.21 -4.45 -14.22
N PHE A 168 1.63 -5.58 -14.66
CA PHE A 168 2.33 -6.86 -14.72
C PHE A 168 3.54 -6.79 -15.65
N ALA A 169 3.39 -6.21 -16.84
CA ALA A 169 4.47 -6.06 -17.79
C ALA A 169 5.60 -5.17 -17.24
N ALA A 170 5.25 -4.04 -16.61
CA ALA A 170 6.22 -3.12 -16.00
C ALA A 170 7.01 -3.79 -14.88
N ILE A 171 6.31 -4.49 -13.99
CA ILE A 171 6.87 -5.29 -12.91
C ILE A 171 7.81 -6.37 -13.44
N TYR A 172 7.41 -7.08 -14.48
CA TYR A 172 8.24 -8.11 -15.10
C TYR A 172 9.53 -7.52 -15.66
N LEU A 173 9.44 -6.44 -16.44
CA LEU A 173 10.60 -5.75 -17.02
C LEU A 173 11.55 -5.20 -15.95
N LEU A 174 11.03 -4.65 -14.85
CA LEU A 174 11.82 -4.20 -13.70
C LEU A 174 12.52 -5.34 -12.98
N GLY A 175 11.96 -6.56 -13.03
CA GLY A 175 12.52 -7.77 -12.41
C GLY A 175 13.62 -8.45 -13.23
N ILE A 176 13.75 -8.12 -14.52
CA ILE A 176 14.83 -8.64 -15.38
C ILE A 176 16.15 -7.97 -14.98
N LYS A 177 17.19 -8.80 -14.77
CA LYS A 177 18.55 -8.35 -14.49
C LYS A 177 19.28 -7.96 -15.76
#